data_AF-A0A0L1M7M3-F1
#
_entry.id   AF-A0A0L1M7M3-F1
#
_cell.length_a   1.000
_cell.length_b   1.000
_cell.length_c   1.000
_cell.angle_alpha   90.00
_cell.angle_beta   90.00
_cell.angle_gamma   90.00
#
_symmetry.space_group_name_H-M   'P 1'
#
loop_
_entity.id
_entity.type
_entity.pdbx_description
1 polymer ?
#
loop_
_entity_poly.entity_id
_entity_poly.type
_entity_poly.pdbx_seq_one_letter_code
_entity_poly.pdbx_strand_id
1 'polypeptide(L)' 'MMKAAYLHCSKTIVRSDLWNPQKHLERSALPTAGAFHKRLNDGQFDAEAYDREAPVRVRDSLY' A
#
# COMPACT_ATOMS: atom_id res chain seq x y z
N MET A 1 -4.61 -21.88 2.84
CA MET A 1 -3.54 -22.25 3.79
C MET A 1 -2.38 -21.26 3.65
N MET A 2 -2.10 -20.47 4.69
CA MET A 2 -1.05 -19.44 4.67
C MET A 2 0.34 -20.09 4.73
N LYS A 3 1.23 -19.74 3.79
CA LYS A 3 2.55 -20.37 3.66
C LYS A 3 3.63 -19.76 4.55
N ALA A 4 3.55 -18.46 4.83
CA ALA A 4 4.41 -17.75 5.79
C ALA A 4 3.79 -16.39 6.14
N ALA A 5 4.08 -15.87 7.32
CA ALA A 5 3.79 -14.50 7.71
C ALA A 5 5.10 -13.83 8.19
N TYR A 6 5.45 -12.69 7.60
CA TYR A 6 6.65 -11.94 7.97
C TYR A 6 6.22 -10.69 8.73
N LEU A 7 6.58 -10.63 10.01
CA LEU A 7 6.29 -9.47 10.84
C LEU A 7 7.45 -8.48 10.75
N HIS A 8 7.11 -7.20 10.65
CA HIS A 8 8.07 -6.16 10.97
C HIS A 8 8.41 -6.27 12.46
N CYS A 9 9.70 -6.27 12.81
CA CYS A 9 10.10 -6.23 14.22
C CYS A 9 9.70 -4.87 14.81
N SER A 10 9.40 -4.84 16.10
CA SER A 10 9.00 -3.61 16.82
C SER A 10 10.01 -2.47 16.62
N LYS A 11 11.30 -2.80 16.55
CA LYS A 11 12.39 -1.84 16.28
C LYS A 11 12.24 -1.12 14.94
N THR A 12 11.76 -1.78 13.89
CA THR A 12 11.54 -1.17 12.58
C THR A 12 10.40 -0.17 12.64
N ILE A 13 9.30 -0.51 13.32
CA ILE A 13 8.15 0.40 13.47
C ILE A 13 8.54 1.65 14.26
N VAL A 14 9.27 1.48 15.37
CA VAL A 14 9.74 2.62 16.18
C VAL A 14 10.72 3.50 15.41
N ARG A 15 11.69 2.91 14.70
CA ARG A 15 12.72 3.67 13.95
C ARG A 15 12.20 4.36 12.70
N SER A 16 11.24 3.74 12.01
CA SER A 16 10.62 4.35 10.81
C SER A 16 9.70 5.52 11.16
N ASP A 17 9.29 5.61 12.43
CA ASP A 17 8.36 6.63 12.91
C ASP A 17 7.01 6.62 12.17
N LEU A 18 6.63 5.44 11.65
CA LEU A 18 5.40 5.27 10.86
C LEU A 18 4.13 5.54 11.69
N TRP A 19 4.23 5.40 13.00
CA TRP A 19 3.16 5.68 13.95
C TRP A 19 2.93 7.18 14.20
N ASN A 20 3.88 8.05 13.83
CA ASN A 20 3.81 9.48 14.13
C ASN A 20 3.00 10.24 13.06
N PRO A 21 1.82 10.77 13.40
CA PRO A 21 0.95 11.46 12.44
C PRO A 21 1.57 12.75 11.90
N GLN A 22 2.51 13.38 12.62
CA GLN A 22 3.19 14.60 12.14
C GLN A 22 4.08 14.35 10.92
N LYS A 23 4.44 13.09 10.66
CA LYS A 23 5.21 12.68 9.48
C LYS A 23 4.36 12.10 8.37
N HIS A 24 3.04 12.03 8.56
CA HIS A 24 2.14 11.57 7.51
C HIS A 24 1.98 12.68 6.48
N LEU A 25 2.23 12.33 5.22
CA LEU A 25 1.97 13.24 4.12
C LEU A 25 0.48 13.19 3.78
N GLU A 26 -0.04 14.33 3.33
CA GLU A 26 -1.37 14.39 2.73
C GLU A 26 -1.47 13.37 1.59
N ARG A 27 -2.60 12.67 1.49
CA ARG A 27 -2.75 11.60 0.49
C ARG A 27 -2.58 12.10 -0.93
N SER A 28 -2.97 13.35 -1.19
CA SER A 28 -2.80 14.02 -2.48
C SER A 28 -1.34 14.25 -2.88
N ALA A 29 -0.41 14.24 -1.93
CA ALA A 29 1.02 14.38 -2.19
C ALA A 29 1.66 13.07 -2.71
N LEU A 30 0.96 11.94 -2.64
CA LEU A 30 1.45 10.64 -3.05
C LEU A 30 0.68 10.10 -4.27
N PRO A 31 1.37 9.44 -5.21
CA PRO A 31 0.71 8.64 -6.23
C PRO A 31 -0.19 7.56 -5.62
N THR A 32 -1.19 7.13 -6.38
CA THR A 32 -2.00 5.97 -6.01
C THR A 32 -1.17 4.68 -6.10
N ALA A 33 -1.64 3.62 -5.44
CA ALA A 33 -0.96 2.33 -5.49
C ALA A 33 -0.93 1.78 -6.93
N GLY A 34 -2.01 1.95 -7.69
CA GLY A 34 -2.04 1.65 -9.11
C GLY A 34 -1.01 2.46 -9.91
N ALA A 35 -0.88 3.76 -9.65
CA ALA A 35 0.11 4.60 -10.31
C ALA A 35 1.56 4.17 -10.01
N PHE A 36 1.85 3.77 -8.77
CA PHE A 36 3.14 3.18 -8.41
C PHE A 36 3.40 1.90 -9.21
N HIS A 37 2.44 0.98 -9.25
CA HIS A 37 2.58 -0.26 -10.01
C HIS A 37 2.76 -0.02 -11.51
N LYS A 38 2.01 0.91 -12.10
CA LYS A 38 2.16 1.30 -13.51
C LYS A 38 3.56 1.83 -13.80
N ARG A 39 4.14 2.63 -12.90
CA ARG A 39 5.52 3.12 -13.05
C ARG A 39 6.55 2.00 -12.93
N LEU A 40 6.35 1.04 -12.02
CA LEU A 40 7.28 -0.07 -11.81
C LEU A 40 7.19 -1.14 -12.91
N ASN A 41 6.11 -1.13 -13.70
CA ASN A 41 5.83 -2.15 -14.71
C ASN A 41 5.82 -1.56 -16.14
N ASP A 42 6.61 -0.51 -16.38
CA ASP A 42 6.76 0.14 -17.70
C ASP A 42 5.43 0.46 -18.40
N GLY A 43 4.44 0.89 -17.61
CA GLY A 43 3.12 1.26 -18.10
C GLY A 43 2.16 0.10 -18.40
N GLN A 44 2.60 -1.16 -18.28
CA GLN A 44 1.81 -2.34 -18.64
C GLN A 44 0.74 -2.71 -17.61
N PHE A 45 0.79 -2.10 -16.42
CA PHE A 45 -0.18 -2.35 -15.35
C PHE A 45 -1.39 -1.42 -15.45
N ASP A 46 -2.59 -2.00 -15.41
CA ASP A 46 -3.85 -1.26 -15.36
C ASP A 46 -4.07 -0.64 -13.98
N ALA A 47 -3.47 0.54 -13.79
CA ALA A 47 -3.58 1.34 -12.57
C ALA A 47 -5.04 1.73 -12.25
N GLU A 48 -5.82 2.10 -13.26
CA GLU A 48 -7.15 2.67 -13.07
C GLU A 48 -8.14 1.61 -12.60
N ALA A 49 -8.11 0.43 -13.23
CA ALA A 49 -8.89 -0.70 -12.74
C ALA A 49 -8.46 -1.11 -11.32
N TYR A 50 -7.14 -1.16 -11.07
CA TYR A 50 -6.62 -1.51 -9.75
C TYR A 50 -7.10 -0.56 -8.65
N ASP A 51 -6.96 0.76 -8.84
CA ASP A 51 -7.34 1.74 -7.84
C ASP A 51 -8.87 1.80 -7.63
N ARG A 52 -9.66 1.61 -8.70
CA ARG A 52 -11.13 1.58 -8.62
C ARG A 52 -11.64 0.37 -7.82
N GLU A 53 -11.03 -0.79 -8.02
CA GLU A 53 -11.46 -2.04 -7.40
C GLU A 53 -10.86 -2.25 -6.00
N ALA A 54 -9.77 -1.55 -5.67
CA ALA A 54 -9.04 -1.72 -4.42
C ALA A 54 -9.93 -1.64 -3.16
N PRO A 55 -10.86 -0.67 -2.99
CA PRO A 55 -11.69 -0.59 -1.80
C PRO A 55 -12.60 -1.82 -1.60
N VAL A 56 -13.23 -2.28 -2.67
CA VAL A 56 -14.11 -3.46 -2.65
C VAL A 56 -13.29 -4.72 -2.39
N ARG A 57 -12.16 -4.86 -3.07
CA ARG A 57 -11.25 -6.01 -2.91
C ARG A 57 -10.70 -6.12 -1.49
N VAL A 58 -10.28 -5.00 -0.89
CA VAL A 58 -9.79 -4.96 0.50
C VAL A 58 -10.89 -5.40 1.45
N ARG A 59 -12.10 -4.86 1.30
CA ARG A 59 -13.26 -5.25 2.11
C ARG A 59 -13.57 -6.74 1.99
N ASP A 60 -13.57 -7.28 0.78
CA ASP A 60 -14.05 -8.64 0.51
C ASP A 60 -12.97 -9.73 0.71
N SER A 61 -11.68 -9.35 0.88
CA SER A 61 -10.58 -10.33 1.00
C SER A 61 -9.76 -10.21 2.28
N LEU A 62 -9.82 -9.07 2.99
CA LEU A 62 -9.04 -8.83 4.21
C LEU A 62 -9.89 -8.80 5.49
N TYR A 63 -11.22 -8.93 5.37
CA TYR A 63 -12.18 -8.98 6.49
C TYR A 63 -13.18 -10.12 6.31
#